data_AF-A0A9W7G771-F1
#
_entry.id   AF-A0A9W7G771-F1
#
_cell.length_a   1.000
_cell.length_b   1.000
_cell.length_c   1.000
_cell.angle_alpha   90.00
_cell.angle_beta   90.00
_cell.angle_gamma   90.00
#
_symmetry.space_group_name_H-M   'P 1'
#
loop_
_entity.id
_entity.type
_entity.pdbx_description
1 polymer ?
#
loop_
_entity_poly.entity_id
_entity_poly.type
_entity_poly.pdbx_seq_one_letter_code
_entity_poly.pdbx_strand_id
1 'polypeptide(L)'
;MSGYEDITALSNMLRETSTNQEEESEVFSQAKAFAGPSSDIAPKPTRPVAGKEKKKENNDGDIWAVDEVPDEEGLKLANTSELDSRAVPQHEIYHKQDVDSSDVYLGLSDKTPGSADCTHLVIKAHFPSHKLSDIDLDVTKNTLTAMSDDYKLKLYLPQPVDPDKGSAKFDSKTGILAVEVPVLEKEWD
;
A
#
# COMPACT_ATOMS: atom_id res chain seq x y z
N MET A 1 15.03 38.94 -8.87
CA MET A 1 13.96 38.93 -9.90
C MET A 1 13.85 37.53 -10.51
N SER A 2 13.61 36.48 -9.70
CA SER A 2 13.68 35.07 -10.17
C SER A 2 12.33 34.36 -10.24
N GLY A 3 11.27 34.91 -9.65
CA GLY A 3 9.98 34.22 -9.58
C GLY A 3 9.13 34.28 -10.86
N TYR A 4 9.52 35.09 -11.86
CA TYR A 4 8.75 35.19 -13.11
C TYR A 4 9.03 34.00 -14.05
N GLU A 5 10.25 33.47 -14.02
CA GLU A 5 10.68 32.32 -14.83
C GLU A 5 10.00 31.03 -14.35
N ASP A 6 9.86 30.86 -13.02
CA ASP A 6 9.21 29.69 -12.43
C ASP A 6 7.71 29.61 -12.79
N ILE A 7 7.01 30.74 -12.77
CA ILE A 7 5.57 30.80 -13.09
C ILE A 7 5.34 30.52 -14.59
N THR A 8 6.25 30.99 -15.46
CA THR A 8 6.14 30.72 -16.91
C THR A 8 6.47 29.28 -17.26
N ALA A 9 7.43 28.65 -16.57
CA ALA A 9 7.72 27.23 -16.72
C ALA A 9 6.53 26.35 -16.31
N LEU A 10 5.89 26.65 -15.16
CA LEU A 10 4.69 25.95 -14.70
C LEU A 10 3.50 26.13 -15.66
N SER A 11 3.32 27.33 -16.21
CA SER A 11 2.25 27.61 -17.17
C SER A 11 2.40 26.82 -18.48
N ASN A 12 3.63 26.52 -18.91
CA ASN A 12 3.85 25.71 -20.11
C ASN A 12 3.59 24.22 -19.83
N MET A 13 3.95 23.73 -18.64
CA MET A 13 3.71 22.34 -18.23
C MET A 13 2.21 22.02 -18.09
N LEU A 14 1.41 22.98 -17.60
CA LEU A 14 -0.05 22.84 -17.44
C LEU A 14 -0.85 22.95 -18.76
N ARG A 15 -0.25 23.46 -19.83
CA ARG A 15 -0.94 23.64 -21.12
C ARG A 15 -1.06 22.35 -21.93
N GLU A 16 -0.20 21.36 -21.68
CA GLU A 16 -0.18 20.10 -22.44
C GLU A 16 -1.37 19.16 -22.12
N THR A 17 -2.16 19.43 -21.09
CA THR A 17 -3.30 18.57 -20.70
C THR A 17 -4.66 19.04 -21.23
N SER A 18 -4.71 20.08 -22.07
CA SER A 18 -5.99 20.69 -22.52
C SER A 18 -6.29 20.52 -24.01
N THR A 19 -5.61 19.64 -24.73
CA THR A 19 -5.95 19.34 -26.14
C THR A 19 -6.09 17.83 -26.32
N ASN A 20 -7.21 17.31 -25.82
CA ASN A 20 -7.78 16.11 -26.41
C ASN A 20 -8.57 16.53 -27.65
N GLN A 21 -7.94 16.41 -28.82
CA GLN A 21 -8.64 16.30 -30.09
C GLN A 21 -8.33 14.91 -30.65
N GLU A 22 -9.40 14.15 -30.78
CA GLU A 22 -9.51 12.82 -31.35
C GLU A 22 -8.86 12.75 -32.74
N GLU A 23 -8.07 11.71 -33.00
CA GLU A 23 -7.95 11.10 -34.33
C GLU A 23 -7.38 9.67 -34.20
N GLU A 24 -8.18 8.69 -34.63
CA GLU A 24 -7.79 7.29 -34.81
C GLU A 24 -6.68 7.14 -35.85
N SER A 25 -5.74 6.22 -35.64
CA SER A 25 -5.41 5.22 -36.66
C SER A 25 -4.56 4.08 -36.10
N GLU A 26 -5.10 2.87 -36.21
CA GLU A 26 -4.40 1.61 -36.03
C GLU A 26 -3.33 1.42 -37.11
N VAL A 27 -2.17 0.88 -36.75
CA VAL A 27 -1.36 0.07 -37.68
C VAL A 27 -0.55 -0.98 -36.93
N PHE A 28 -1.11 -2.19 -36.93
CA PHE A 28 -0.51 -3.45 -36.56
C PHE A 28 0.55 -3.85 -37.61
N SER A 29 1.84 -3.87 -37.23
CA SER A 29 2.91 -4.28 -38.15
C SER A 29 3.07 -5.79 -38.19
N GLN A 30 2.43 -6.42 -39.17
CA GLN A 30 2.52 -7.85 -39.46
C GLN A 30 3.75 -8.15 -40.34
N ALA A 31 4.69 -8.94 -39.81
CA ALA A 31 5.85 -9.43 -40.56
C ALA A 31 5.44 -10.49 -41.59
N LYS A 32 5.75 -10.26 -42.87
CA LYS A 32 5.60 -11.25 -43.96
C LYS A 32 6.85 -12.12 -44.05
N ALA A 33 6.70 -13.43 -43.82
CA ALA A 33 7.70 -14.43 -44.15
C ALA A 33 7.60 -14.79 -45.65
N PHE A 34 8.72 -14.74 -46.37
CA PHE A 34 8.85 -15.26 -47.73
C PHE A 34 9.80 -16.46 -47.71
N ALA A 35 9.31 -17.62 -48.14
CA ALA A 35 10.05 -18.87 -48.20
C ALA A 35 10.52 -19.14 -49.64
N GLY A 36 11.81 -19.52 -49.78
CA GLY A 36 12.39 -20.05 -51.02
C GLY A 36 13.30 -21.25 -50.70
N PRO A 37 13.38 -22.30 -51.55
CA PRO A 37 14.12 -23.54 -51.25
C PRO A 37 15.50 -23.64 -51.91
N SER A 38 16.40 -24.41 -51.28
CA SER A 38 17.72 -24.93 -51.73
C SER A 38 18.86 -23.90 -51.87
N SER A 39 20.14 -24.16 -51.58
CA SER A 39 20.93 -25.38 -51.35
C SER A 39 22.25 -25.01 -50.64
N ASP A 40 22.75 -25.94 -49.81
CA ASP A 40 24.15 -26.28 -49.49
C ASP A 40 25.17 -25.25 -48.97
N ILE A 41 25.67 -25.55 -47.75
CA ILE A 41 27.08 -25.58 -47.25
C ILE A 41 27.19 -25.05 -45.81
N ALA A 42 27.50 -25.96 -44.89
CA ALA A 42 27.89 -25.66 -43.51
C ALA A 42 29.27 -24.95 -43.47
N PRO A 43 29.58 -24.14 -42.44
CA PRO A 43 29.99 -24.72 -41.15
C PRO A 43 29.41 -24.00 -39.92
N LYS A 44 29.27 -24.74 -38.82
CA LYS A 44 28.87 -24.24 -37.51
C LYS A 44 29.90 -23.24 -36.96
N PRO A 45 29.46 -22.16 -36.29
CA PRO A 45 30.19 -21.62 -35.16
C PRO A 45 29.34 -21.69 -33.89
N THR A 46 29.80 -22.56 -32.99
CA THR A 46 29.81 -22.44 -31.53
C THR A 46 28.87 -21.41 -30.89
N ARG A 47 27.85 -21.94 -30.20
CA ARG A 47 27.16 -21.29 -29.08
C ARG A 47 28.18 -20.84 -28.02
N PRO A 48 28.23 -19.57 -27.60
CA PRO A 48 28.62 -19.25 -26.24
C PRO A 48 27.36 -19.35 -25.38
N VAL A 49 27.18 -20.52 -24.77
CA VAL A 49 26.49 -20.60 -23.48
C VAL A 49 27.40 -19.94 -22.46
N ALA A 50 26.77 -19.30 -21.46
CA ALA A 50 27.34 -18.70 -20.25
C ALA A 50 27.37 -17.16 -20.25
N GLY A 51 26.18 -16.57 -20.29
CA GLY A 51 25.94 -15.41 -19.42
C GLY A 51 26.03 -15.90 -17.99
N LYS A 52 27.16 -15.61 -17.34
CA LYS A 52 27.34 -15.83 -15.90
C LYS A 52 26.29 -15.02 -15.16
N GLU A 53 25.28 -15.68 -14.61
CA GLU A 53 24.53 -15.13 -13.49
C GLU A 53 25.55 -14.86 -12.37
N LYS A 54 25.77 -13.59 -12.05
CA LYS A 54 26.53 -13.21 -10.88
C LYS A 54 25.74 -13.68 -9.67
N LYS A 55 26.16 -14.81 -9.09
CA LYS A 55 25.76 -15.23 -7.74
C LYS A 55 26.08 -14.07 -6.79
N LYS A 56 25.06 -13.34 -6.33
CA LYS A 56 25.21 -12.37 -5.25
C LYS A 56 25.73 -13.14 -4.03
N GLU A 57 26.78 -12.63 -3.39
CA GLU A 57 27.32 -13.21 -2.16
C GLU A 57 26.27 -13.04 -1.06
N ASN A 58 25.57 -14.12 -0.74
CA ASN A 58 24.86 -14.21 0.54
C ASN A 58 25.91 -14.56 1.59
N ASN A 59 25.93 -13.83 2.71
CA ASN A 59 26.81 -14.15 3.83
C ASN A 59 26.46 -15.56 4.36
N ASP A 60 27.42 -16.31 4.90
CA ASP A 60 27.26 -17.68 5.43
C ASP A 60 26.20 -17.84 6.56
N GLY A 61 25.51 -16.76 6.93
CA GLY A 61 24.41 -16.76 7.91
C GLY A 61 23.06 -16.26 7.37
N ASP A 62 22.97 -15.82 6.11
CA ASP A 62 21.71 -15.36 5.52
C ASP A 62 20.92 -16.55 4.95
N ILE A 63 19.76 -16.81 5.53
CA ILE A 63 18.82 -17.85 5.08
C ILE A 63 18.10 -17.42 3.79
N TRP A 64 17.95 -16.11 3.56
CA TRP A 64 17.19 -15.54 2.44
C TRP A 64 18.05 -14.57 1.64
N ALA A 65 18.03 -14.66 0.32
CA ALA A 65 18.64 -13.63 -0.54
C ALA A 65 17.79 -12.36 -0.53
N VAL A 66 18.39 -11.19 -0.75
CA VAL A 66 17.65 -9.91 -0.78
C VAL A 66 16.57 -9.86 -1.88
N ASP A 67 16.73 -10.68 -2.92
CA ASP A 67 15.77 -10.85 -4.03
C ASP A 67 14.60 -11.78 -3.66
N GLU A 68 14.73 -12.59 -2.62
CA GLU A 68 13.72 -13.56 -2.16
C GLU A 68 12.81 -12.99 -1.07
N VAL A 69 13.21 -11.88 -0.44
CA VAL A 69 12.35 -11.15 0.49
C VAL A 69 11.32 -10.39 -0.36
N PRO A 70 10.01 -10.68 -0.21
CA PRO A 70 8.98 -9.94 -0.92
C PRO A 70 9.13 -8.44 -0.66
N ASP A 71 9.02 -7.66 -1.72
CA ASP A 71 8.94 -6.21 -1.65
C ASP A 71 7.64 -5.78 -0.93
N GLU A 72 7.52 -4.50 -0.61
CA GLU A 72 6.40 -3.97 0.18
C GLU A 72 5.03 -4.27 -0.45
N GLU A 73 4.97 -4.32 -1.79
CA GLU A 73 3.79 -4.71 -2.55
C GLU A 73 3.57 -6.23 -2.50
N GLY A 74 4.64 -7.02 -2.61
CA GLY A 74 4.63 -8.47 -2.37
C GLY A 74 4.14 -8.85 -0.97
N LEU A 75 4.45 -8.07 0.06
CA LEU A 75 3.93 -8.27 1.42
C LEU A 75 2.44 -7.92 1.52
N LYS A 76 1.99 -6.85 0.87
CA LYS A 76 0.55 -6.50 0.81
C LYS A 76 -0.25 -7.58 0.09
N LEU A 77 0.30 -8.13 -1.00
CA LEU A 77 -0.27 -9.26 -1.74
C LEU A 77 -0.24 -10.54 -0.91
N ALA A 78 0.83 -10.84 -0.17
CA ALA A 78 0.91 -12.02 0.69
C ALA A 78 -0.10 -11.98 1.86
N ASN A 79 -0.49 -10.79 2.34
CA ASN A 79 -1.59 -10.67 3.30
C ASN A 79 -2.98 -10.89 2.65
N THR A 80 -3.08 -10.88 1.32
CA THR A 80 -4.32 -11.00 0.54
C THR A 80 -4.38 -12.24 -0.37
N SER A 81 -3.33 -13.06 -0.50
CA SER A 81 -3.32 -14.11 -1.53
C SER A 81 -2.59 -15.40 -1.16
N GLU A 82 -3.25 -16.50 -1.53
CA GLU A 82 -2.86 -17.91 -1.68
C GLU A 82 -3.03 -18.94 -0.56
N LEU A 83 -3.12 -18.56 0.73
CA LEU A 83 -3.26 -19.55 1.81
C LEU A 83 -4.57 -19.45 2.61
N ASP A 84 -5.25 -18.31 2.58
CA ASP A 84 -6.46 -18.06 3.37
C ASP A 84 -7.64 -17.82 2.42
N SER A 85 -8.69 -18.64 2.53
CA SER A 85 -9.88 -18.56 1.67
C SER A 85 -10.85 -17.45 2.09
N ARG A 86 -10.59 -16.79 3.21
CA ARG A 86 -11.46 -15.74 3.78
C ARG A 86 -11.36 -14.45 3.00
N ALA A 87 -12.49 -13.74 2.90
CA ALA A 87 -12.55 -12.45 2.22
C ALA A 87 -11.94 -11.35 3.11
N VAL A 88 -11.33 -10.33 2.50
CA VAL A 88 -10.92 -9.14 3.25
C VAL A 88 -12.12 -8.22 3.39
N PRO A 89 -12.52 -7.85 4.63
CA PRO A 89 -13.65 -6.97 4.83
C PRO A 89 -13.32 -5.53 4.39
N GLN A 90 -14.34 -4.79 3.95
CA GLN A 90 -14.20 -3.37 3.69
C GLN A 90 -13.82 -2.66 4.99
N HIS A 91 -12.79 -1.82 4.94
CA HIS A 91 -12.31 -1.10 6.10
C HIS A 91 -11.94 0.34 5.76
N GLU A 92 -12.02 1.20 6.77
CA GLU A 92 -11.73 2.62 6.69
C GLU A 92 -10.93 3.03 7.92
N ILE A 93 -9.94 3.90 7.75
CA ILE A 93 -9.11 4.44 8.83
C ILE A 93 -9.40 5.93 8.95
N TYR A 94 -9.76 6.37 10.14
CA TYR A 94 -10.05 7.75 10.48
C TYR A 94 -9.04 8.26 11.51
N HIS A 95 -8.63 9.51 11.35
CA HIS A 95 -7.74 10.20 12.28
C HIS A 95 -8.58 11.10 13.18
N LYS A 96 -8.46 10.92 14.49
CA LYS A 96 -9.19 11.68 15.50
C LYS A 96 -8.22 12.47 16.38
N GLN A 97 -8.49 13.77 16.50
CA GLN A 97 -7.71 14.69 17.31
C GLN A 97 -8.56 15.20 18.46
N ASP A 98 -8.02 15.11 19.67
CA ASP A 98 -8.58 15.76 20.84
C ASP A 98 -8.18 17.24 20.82
N VAL A 99 -9.18 18.12 20.75
CA VAL A 99 -9.00 19.58 20.64
C VAL A 99 -9.69 20.27 21.82
N ASP A 100 -8.95 21.15 22.47
CA ASP A 100 -9.46 21.99 23.54
C ASP A 100 -10.02 23.32 23.01
N SER A 101 -10.80 24.01 23.84
CA SER A 101 -11.29 25.35 23.49
C SER A 101 -10.14 26.36 23.26
N SER A 102 -8.99 26.17 23.91
CA SER A 102 -7.79 26.99 23.68
C SER A 102 -7.19 26.77 22.29
N ASP A 103 -7.22 25.54 21.78
CA ASP A 103 -6.76 25.17 20.45
C ASP A 103 -7.70 25.77 19.38
N VAL A 104 -9.00 25.51 19.53
CA VAL A 104 -10.01 25.95 18.56
C VAL A 104 -10.19 27.48 18.52
N TYR A 105 -10.20 28.15 19.67
CA TYR A 105 -10.54 29.58 19.74
C TYR A 105 -9.32 30.50 19.79
N LEU A 106 -8.21 30.04 20.38
CA LEU A 106 -7.03 30.88 20.62
C LEU A 106 -5.80 30.44 19.82
N GLY A 107 -5.81 29.25 19.20
CA GLY A 107 -4.66 28.72 18.47
C GLY A 107 -3.40 28.61 19.34
N LEU A 108 -3.59 28.34 20.64
CA LEU A 108 -2.49 28.28 21.61
C LEU A 108 -1.81 26.90 21.68
N SER A 109 -2.36 25.90 21.03
CA SER A 109 -1.74 24.59 20.91
C SER A 109 -0.90 24.56 19.63
N ASP A 110 0.24 23.86 19.67
CA ASP A 110 1.06 23.59 18.48
C ASP A 110 0.47 22.45 17.61
N LYS A 111 -0.80 22.09 17.82
CA LYS A 111 -1.49 21.05 17.07
C LYS A 111 -1.86 21.56 15.69
N THR A 112 -1.58 20.77 14.65
CA THR A 112 -2.05 21.03 13.30
C THR A 112 -3.29 20.19 12.98
N PRO A 113 -4.18 20.62 12.07
CA PRO A 113 -5.30 19.79 11.61
C PRO A 113 -4.85 18.60 10.73
N GLY A 114 -3.55 18.32 10.68
CA GLY A 114 -2.99 17.23 9.90
C GLY A 114 -3.02 15.89 10.63
N SER A 115 -2.76 14.82 9.89
CA SER A 115 -2.61 13.47 10.46
C SER A 115 -1.41 13.34 11.41
N ALA A 116 -0.46 14.28 11.40
CA ALA A 116 0.73 14.19 12.25
C ALA A 116 0.39 14.32 13.73
N ASP A 117 -0.55 15.19 14.09
CA ASP A 117 -0.94 15.51 15.47
C ASP A 117 -2.21 14.78 15.92
N CYS A 118 -2.61 13.70 15.22
CA CYS A 118 -3.80 12.96 15.62
C CYS A 118 -3.53 12.15 16.89
N THR A 119 -4.40 12.33 17.87
CA THR A 119 -4.33 11.66 19.17
C THR A 119 -4.79 10.20 19.15
N HIS A 120 -5.72 9.86 18.24
CA HIS A 120 -6.36 8.56 18.17
C HIS A 120 -6.57 8.14 16.72
N LEU A 121 -6.41 6.84 16.45
CA LEU A 121 -6.82 6.20 15.21
C LEU A 121 -8.12 5.44 15.43
N VAL A 122 -9.07 5.64 14.51
CA VAL A 122 -10.37 4.95 14.52
C VAL A 122 -10.47 4.11 13.25
N ILE A 123 -10.41 2.79 13.40
CA ILE A 123 -10.53 1.83 12.32
C ILE A 123 -11.96 1.29 12.31
N LYS A 124 -12.66 1.40 11.19
CA LYS A 124 -13.98 0.80 10.99
C LYS A 124 -13.85 -0.34 9.99
N ALA A 125 -14.23 -1.54 10.40
CA ALA A 125 -14.23 -2.73 9.55
C ALA A 125 -15.63 -3.32 9.45
N HIS A 126 -16.04 -3.70 8.24
CA HIS A 126 -17.38 -4.22 7.95
C HIS A 126 -17.41 -5.75 8.02
N PHE A 127 -18.11 -6.29 9.00
CA PHE A 127 -18.40 -7.70 9.21
C PHE A 127 -19.92 -7.94 9.16
N PRO A 128 -20.51 -8.07 7.97
CA PRO A 128 -21.95 -8.31 7.84
C PRO A 128 -22.32 -9.67 8.45
N SER A 129 -23.50 -9.76 9.08
CA SER A 129 -24.05 -11.00 9.68
C SER A 129 -23.27 -11.64 10.84
N HIS A 130 -22.16 -11.08 11.31
CA HIS A 130 -21.42 -11.62 12.46
C HIS A 130 -21.86 -11.01 13.79
N LYS A 131 -21.58 -11.71 14.89
CA LYS A 131 -21.70 -11.17 16.26
C LYS A 131 -20.31 -10.84 16.81
N LEU A 132 -20.27 -10.04 17.87
CA LEU A 132 -19.00 -9.71 18.54
C LEU A 132 -18.25 -10.95 19.06
N SER A 133 -18.96 -12.02 19.42
CA SER A 133 -18.33 -13.27 19.89
C SER A 133 -17.62 -14.07 18.79
N ASP A 134 -17.97 -13.82 17.51
CA ASP A 134 -17.40 -14.53 16.37
C ASP A 134 -16.20 -13.76 15.78
N ILE A 135 -15.85 -12.62 16.37
CA ILE A 135 -14.80 -11.73 15.89
C ILE A 135 -13.66 -11.73 16.91
N ASP A 136 -12.49 -12.14 16.46
CA ASP A 136 -11.24 -12.05 17.21
C ASP A 136 -10.49 -10.77 16.77
N LEU A 137 -10.10 -9.95 17.75
CA LEU A 137 -9.41 -8.69 17.51
C LEU A 137 -8.08 -8.71 18.25
N ASP A 138 -7.00 -8.63 17.49
CA ASP A 138 -5.64 -8.48 17.99
C ASP A 138 -5.07 -7.15 17.54
N VAL A 139 -4.64 -6.34 18.51
CA VAL A 139 -4.03 -5.04 18.27
C VAL A 139 -2.61 -5.09 18.83
N THR A 140 -1.64 -4.91 17.95
CA THR A 140 -0.24 -4.69 18.30
C THR A 140 0.11 -3.22 18.07
N LYS A 141 1.33 -2.81 18.42
CA LYS A 141 1.84 -1.45 18.22
C LYS A 141 1.69 -0.92 16.79
N ASN A 142 1.92 -1.74 15.77
CA ASN A 142 1.96 -1.30 14.37
C ASN A 142 1.02 -2.10 13.46
N THR A 143 0.29 -3.07 14.01
CA THR A 143 -0.54 -3.97 13.23
C THR A 143 -1.88 -4.18 13.93
N LEU A 144 -2.94 -4.24 13.13
CA LEU A 144 -4.27 -4.61 13.58
C LEU A 144 -4.72 -5.83 12.79
N THR A 145 -5.11 -6.87 13.51
CA THR A 145 -5.66 -8.09 12.93
C THR A 145 -7.06 -8.30 13.46
N ALA A 146 -8.05 -8.37 12.58
CA ALA A 146 -9.42 -8.71 12.92
C ALA A 146 -9.84 -9.93 12.10
N MET A 147 -10.32 -10.98 12.76
CA MET A 147 -10.65 -12.25 12.13
C MET A 147 -12.07 -12.67 12.50
N SER A 148 -12.79 -13.22 11.52
CA SER A 148 -13.98 -14.04 11.71
C SER A 148 -13.83 -15.34 10.91
N ASP A 149 -14.87 -16.16 10.94
CA ASP A 149 -14.96 -17.38 10.13
C ASP A 149 -14.86 -17.11 8.63
N ASP A 150 -15.49 -16.04 8.15
CA ASP A 150 -15.59 -15.69 6.73
C ASP A 150 -14.62 -14.59 6.30
N TYR A 151 -14.21 -13.74 7.24
CA TYR A 151 -13.43 -12.54 6.95
C TYR A 151 -12.12 -12.49 7.71
N LYS A 152 -11.09 -11.95 7.07
CA LYS A 152 -9.81 -11.67 7.71
C LYS A 152 -9.27 -10.34 7.26
N LEU A 153 -8.99 -9.49 8.23
CA LEU A 153 -8.37 -8.19 8.05
C LEU A 153 -7.03 -8.19 8.76
N LYS A 154 -5.97 -7.92 8.02
CA LYS A 154 -4.65 -7.65 8.61
C LYS A 154 -4.11 -6.37 8.00
N LEU A 155 -3.94 -5.37 8.85
CA LEU A 155 -3.55 -4.02 8.46
C LEU A 155 -2.29 -3.59 9.18
N TYR A 156 -1.42 -2.91 8.44
CA TYR A 156 -0.33 -2.13 9.01
C TYR A 156 -0.84 -0.71 9.29
N LEU A 157 -0.65 -0.27 10.52
CA LEU A 157 -1.10 1.04 10.98
C LEU A 157 -0.10 2.13 10.53
N PRO A 158 -0.59 3.32 10.13
CA PRO A 158 0.27 4.42 9.67
C PRO A 158 1.15 4.99 10.78
N GLN A 159 0.69 4.92 12.03
CA GLN A 159 1.41 5.37 13.22
C GLN A 159 1.39 4.29 14.29
N PRO A 160 2.40 4.26 15.18
CA PRO A 160 2.39 3.34 16.31
C PRO A 160 1.27 3.70 17.29
N VAL A 161 0.60 2.69 17.82
CA VAL A 161 -0.51 2.85 18.77
C VAL A 161 -0.22 2.15 20.09
N ASP A 162 -0.90 2.58 21.15
CA ASP A 162 -0.89 1.93 22.45
C ASP A 162 -2.03 0.89 22.52
N PRO A 163 -1.73 -0.42 22.52
CA PRO A 163 -2.75 -1.46 22.52
C PRO A 163 -3.52 -1.55 23.84
N ASP A 164 -2.91 -1.14 24.97
CA ASP A 164 -3.51 -1.30 26.31
C ASP A 164 -4.63 -0.28 26.58
N LYS A 165 -4.59 0.87 25.91
CA LYS A 165 -5.59 1.96 26.07
C LYS A 165 -6.60 2.01 24.93
N GLY A 166 -6.62 1.01 24.06
CA GLY A 166 -7.59 0.89 22.98
C GLY A 166 -9.01 0.59 23.48
N SER A 167 -10.00 0.99 22.69
CA SER A 167 -11.41 0.60 22.89
C SER A 167 -12.00 0.10 21.59
N ALA A 168 -12.73 -1.01 21.64
CA ALA A 168 -13.41 -1.57 20.49
C ALA A 168 -14.91 -1.70 20.76
N LYS A 169 -15.72 -1.34 19.75
CA LYS A 169 -17.18 -1.42 19.79
C LYS A 169 -17.68 -2.05 18.51
N PHE A 170 -18.51 -3.07 18.65
CA PHE A 170 -19.18 -3.70 17.51
C PHE A 170 -20.66 -3.35 17.52
N ASP A 171 -21.17 -2.89 16.38
CA ASP A 171 -22.60 -2.69 16.18
C ASP A 171 -23.17 -3.84 15.34
N SER A 172 -23.91 -4.74 15.98
CA SER A 172 -24.56 -5.88 15.31
C SER A 172 -25.64 -5.48 14.30
N LYS A 173 -26.17 -4.25 14.35
CA LYS A 173 -27.20 -3.82 13.40
C LYS A 173 -26.59 -3.42 12.06
N THR A 174 -25.47 -2.70 12.11
CA THR A 174 -24.74 -2.23 10.92
C THR A 174 -23.65 -3.20 10.48
N GLY A 175 -23.24 -4.13 11.36
CA GLY A 175 -22.14 -5.05 11.12
C GLY A 175 -20.79 -4.34 11.10
N ILE A 176 -20.62 -3.27 11.88
CA ILE A 176 -19.38 -2.47 11.87
C ILE A 176 -18.64 -2.65 13.18
N LEU A 177 -17.38 -3.08 13.08
CA LEU A 177 -16.41 -3.07 14.16
C LEU A 177 -15.65 -1.74 14.13
N ALA A 178 -15.86 -0.90 15.14
CA ALA A 178 -15.12 0.34 15.33
C ALA A 178 -14.06 0.14 16.43
N VAL A 179 -12.78 0.27 16.06
CA VAL A 179 -11.63 0.15 16.96
C VAL A 179 -11.00 1.53 17.08
N GLU A 180 -11.03 2.12 18.27
CA GLU A 180 -10.40 3.39 18.60
C GLU A 180 -9.17 3.12 19.47
N VAL A 181 -7.99 3.48 18.97
CA VAL A 181 -6.71 3.25 19.65
C VAL A 181 -5.91 4.55 19.73
N PRO A 182 -5.33 4.89 20.89
CA PRO A 182 -4.52 6.08 21.03
C PRO A 182 -3.17 5.92 20.33
N VAL A 183 -2.72 6.99 19.68
CA VAL A 183 -1.43 7.05 18.99
C VAL A 183 -0.32 7.30 20.00
N LEU A 184 0.79 6.57 19.87
CA LEU A 184 2.00 6.82 20.65
C LEU A 184 2.75 7.99 20.03
N GLU A 185 3.03 9.01 20.84
CA GLU A 185 3.90 10.09 20.43
C GLU A 185 5.29 9.55 20.09
N LYS A 186 5.81 9.96 18.95
CA LYS A 186 7.15 9.58 18.51
C LYS A 186 8.13 10.48 19.26
N GLU A 187 8.69 9.96 20.36
CA GLU A 187 9.86 10.58 21.00
C GLU A 187 11.02 10.55 19.98
N TRP A 188 11.49 11.73 19.57
CA TRP A 188 12.71 11.88 18.78
C TRP A 188 13.84 12.16 19.77
N ASP A 189 14.70 11.15 20.01
CA ASP A 189 16.02 11.31 20.66
C ASP A 189 17.04 11.92 19.68
#